data_AF-A0A432HQ60-F1
#
_entry.id   AF-A0A432HQ60-F1
#
_cell.length_a   1.000
_cell.length_b   1.000
_cell.length_c   1.000
_cell.angle_alpha   90.00
_cell.angle_beta   90.00
_cell.angle_gamma   90.00
#
_symmetry.space_group_name_H-M   'P 1'
#
loop_
_entity.id
_entity.type
_entity.pdbx_description
1 polymer ?
#
loop_
_entity_poly.entity_id
_entity_poly.type
_entity_poly.pdbx_seq_one_letter_code
_entity_poly.pdbx_strand_id
1 'polypeptide(L)'
;MKFAIVEFPGSNCDHDAYYAAKHVLGQQAEFIWHKDTDLHGADVVVLPGGFSYGDYLRTGAIARFSPIMTRVREFADAGGPVIGICNGFQVLLEAGLLEGALLSNRRLKFLCQHVHVRVEQTDTPFTCGAAVGQVLKLPIAHGEGNYYAAPETVAAIEANRQVLFRYCAADGAVSDAANPNGSLAAIAGVCNAARNVNTDGFWYDGEP
;
A
#
# COMPACT_ATOMS: atom_id res chain seq x y z
N MET A 1 -13.63 -16.43 -0.11
CA MET A 1 -12.51 -15.80 -0.84
C MET A 1 -11.21 -16.38 -0.34
N LYS A 2 -10.22 -16.49 -1.23
CA LYS A 2 -8.86 -16.92 -0.92
C LYS A 2 -7.87 -15.77 -1.12
N PHE A 3 -7.16 -15.42 -0.05
CA PHE A 3 -6.10 -14.40 -0.05
C PHE A 3 -4.75 -15.07 -0.29
N ALA A 4 -4.00 -14.60 -1.28
CA ALA A 4 -2.58 -14.89 -1.44
C ALA A 4 -1.76 -13.78 -0.78
N ILE A 5 -0.95 -14.13 0.21
CA ILE A 5 -0.05 -13.20 0.91
C ILE A 5 1.35 -13.51 0.45
N VAL A 6 1.95 -12.59 -0.29
CA VAL A 6 3.26 -12.83 -0.91
C VAL A 6 4.37 -12.63 0.12
N GLU A 7 5.14 -13.69 0.37
CA GLU A 7 6.29 -13.65 1.28
C GLU A 7 7.56 -13.32 0.50
N PHE A 8 8.03 -12.09 0.65
CA PHE A 8 9.36 -11.69 0.22
C PHE A 8 10.39 -11.96 1.33
N PRO A 9 11.66 -12.28 0.99
CA PRO A 9 12.70 -12.40 2.00
C PRO A 9 12.86 -11.09 2.77
N GLY A 10 12.65 -11.10 4.09
CA GLY A 10 12.73 -9.89 4.93
C GLY A 10 11.40 -9.13 5.08
N SER A 11 10.31 -9.60 4.48
CA SER A 11 8.97 -9.20 4.93
C SER A 11 8.78 -9.63 6.39
N ASN A 12 8.06 -8.81 7.16
CA ASN A 12 7.79 -9.05 8.57
C ASN A 12 6.32 -8.83 8.96
N CYS A 13 5.47 -8.49 7.98
CA CYS A 13 4.05 -8.17 8.17
C CYS A 13 3.13 -9.18 7.48
N ASP A 14 3.70 -10.20 6.87
CA ASP A 14 3.03 -11.32 6.21
C ASP A 14 2.11 -12.06 7.17
N HIS A 15 2.58 -12.36 8.39
CA HIS A 15 1.75 -12.97 9.44
C HIS A 15 0.58 -12.09 9.90
N ASP A 16 0.74 -10.77 9.96
CA ASP A 16 -0.35 -9.85 10.32
C ASP A 16 -1.43 -9.82 9.24
N ALA A 17 -1.01 -9.75 7.98
CA ALA A 17 -1.92 -9.85 6.83
C ALA A 17 -2.68 -11.19 6.84
N TYR A 18 -1.98 -12.28 7.18
CA TYR A 18 -2.59 -13.60 7.34
C TYR A 18 -3.62 -13.61 8.45
N TYR A 19 -3.27 -13.05 9.61
CA TYR A 19 -4.17 -13.00 10.75
C TYR A 19 -5.43 -12.19 10.43
N ALA A 20 -5.27 -11.02 9.81
CA ALA A 20 -6.39 -10.18 9.39
C ALA A 20 -7.31 -10.93 8.41
N ALA A 21 -6.76 -11.55 7.36
CA ALA A 21 -7.56 -12.28 6.38
C ALA A 21 -8.24 -13.53 6.99
N LYS A 22 -7.50 -14.32 7.77
CA LYS A 22 -7.96 -15.62 8.28
C LYS A 22 -8.88 -15.49 9.50
N HIS A 23 -8.49 -14.68 10.48
CA HIS A 23 -9.12 -14.66 11.80
C HIS A 23 -10.06 -13.47 12.00
N VAL A 24 -9.77 -12.31 11.39
CA VAL A 24 -10.66 -11.14 11.49
C VAL A 24 -11.76 -11.21 10.42
N LEU A 25 -11.39 -11.45 9.16
CA LEU A 25 -12.35 -11.53 8.04
C LEU A 25 -12.97 -12.93 7.87
N GLY A 26 -12.43 -13.96 8.53
CA GLY A 26 -12.93 -15.33 8.43
C GLY A 26 -12.75 -15.98 7.05
N GLN A 27 -11.78 -15.51 6.24
CA GLN A 27 -11.56 -15.98 4.87
C GLN A 27 -10.43 -17.02 4.80
N GLN A 28 -10.23 -17.62 3.63
CA GLN A 28 -9.04 -18.45 3.40
C GLN A 28 -7.84 -17.53 3.10
N ALA A 29 -6.69 -17.86 3.66
CA ALA A 29 -5.44 -17.16 3.41
C ALA A 29 -4.32 -18.18 3.25
N GLU A 30 -3.41 -17.91 2.32
CA GLU A 30 -2.26 -18.75 2.03
C GLU A 30 -1.03 -17.88 1.80
N PHE A 31 0.09 -18.31 2.34
CA PHE A 31 1.39 -17.72 2.08
C PHE A 31 1.91 -18.21 0.73
N ILE A 32 2.37 -17.29 -0.11
CA ILE A 32 2.93 -17.58 -1.42
C ILE A 32 4.38 -17.10 -1.44
N TRP A 33 5.31 -18.02 -1.64
CA TRP A 33 6.72 -17.69 -1.62
C TRP A 33 7.09 -16.86 -2.85
N HIS A 34 7.93 -15.83 -2.71
CA HIS A 34 8.21 -14.92 -3.83
C HIS A 34 8.80 -15.59 -5.09
N LYS A 35 9.41 -16.77 -4.96
CA LYS A 35 9.93 -17.55 -6.11
C LYS A 35 8.91 -18.46 -6.77
N ASP A 36 7.73 -18.61 -6.18
CA ASP A 36 6.66 -19.40 -6.76
C ASP A 36 6.14 -18.73 -8.02
N THR A 37 5.46 -19.52 -8.85
CA THR A 37 4.97 -19.09 -10.16
C THR A 37 3.48 -19.33 -10.33
N ASP A 38 2.76 -19.50 -9.21
CA ASP A 38 1.32 -19.70 -9.13
C ASP A 38 0.77 -18.94 -7.91
N LEU A 39 -0.43 -18.39 -8.03
CA LEU A 39 -1.19 -17.74 -6.95
C LEU A 39 -2.21 -18.71 -6.31
N HIS A 40 -2.21 -19.98 -6.73
CA HIS A 40 -3.03 -21.07 -6.19
C HIS A 40 -4.55 -20.74 -6.20
N GLY A 41 -5.03 -20.06 -7.25
CA GLY A 41 -6.43 -19.68 -7.38
C GLY A 41 -6.88 -18.61 -6.38
N ALA A 42 -6.00 -17.67 -6.01
CA ALA A 42 -6.36 -16.55 -5.15
C ALA A 42 -7.42 -15.63 -5.77
N ASP A 43 -8.32 -15.13 -4.93
CA ASP A 43 -9.30 -14.10 -5.26
C ASP A 43 -8.78 -12.70 -4.93
N VAL A 44 -7.79 -12.59 -4.04
CA VAL A 44 -7.16 -11.32 -3.60
C VAL A 44 -5.67 -11.56 -3.39
N VAL A 45 -4.84 -10.61 -3.83
CA VAL A 45 -3.39 -10.63 -3.58
C VAL A 45 -3.02 -9.51 -2.62
N VAL A 46 -2.24 -9.86 -1.59
CA VAL A 46 -1.66 -8.92 -0.63
C VAL A 46 -0.15 -8.94 -0.79
N LEU A 47 0.43 -7.76 -1.02
CA LEU A 47 1.87 -7.53 -0.88
C LEU A 47 2.10 -6.90 0.50
N PRO A 48 2.58 -7.68 1.50
CA PRO A 48 2.70 -7.23 2.88
C PRO A 48 3.83 -6.20 3.07
N GLY A 49 3.80 -5.57 4.25
CA GLY A 49 4.83 -4.65 4.71
C GLY A 49 6.15 -5.32 5.12
N GLY A 50 7.08 -4.50 5.61
CA GLY A 50 8.36 -4.93 6.16
C GLY A 50 9.59 -4.38 5.45
N PHE A 51 10.67 -5.16 5.48
CA PHE A 51 11.98 -4.78 4.94
C PHE A 51 12.40 -5.80 3.89
N SER A 52 11.62 -5.91 2.81
CA SER A 52 11.91 -6.86 1.73
C SER A 52 13.32 -6.62 1.19
N TYR A 53 14.19 -7.62 1.32
CA TYR A 53 15.62 -7.59 1.02
C TYR A 53 16.42 -6.55 1.82
N GLY A 54 16.00 -6.23 3.05
CA GLY A 54 16.72 -5.35 3.98
C GLY A 54 16.96 -3.93 3.45
N ASP A 55 16.18 -3.49 2.46
CA ASP A 55 16.24 -2.18 1.81
C ASP A 55 17.64 -1.79 1.28
N TYR A 56 18.51 -2.78 1.03
CA TYR A 56 19.96 -2.59 0.79
C TYR A 56 20.34 -1.74 -0.44
N LEU A 57 19.44 -1.59 -1.43
CA LEU A 57 19.66 -0.78 -2.63
C LEU A 57 18.63 0.34 -2.75
N ARG A 58 17.37 -0.06 -2.86
CA ARG A 58 16.13 0.73 -2.73
C ARG A 58 15.03 -0.23 -2.35
N THR A 59 14.13 0.22 -1.50
CA THR A 59 13.10 -0.64 -0.94
C THR A 59 12.16 -1.18 -2.02
N GLY A 60 11.97 -2.50 -2.08
CA GLY A 60 11.11 -3.16 -3.08
C GLY A 60 11.71 -3.31 -4.49
N ALA A 61 12.84 -2.66 -4.80
CA ALA A 61 13.45 -2.69 -6.14
C ALA A 61 13.97 -4.08 -6.55
N ILE A 62 14.33 -4.94 -5.59
CA ILE A 62 14.70 -6.34 -5.86
C ILE A 62 13.45 -7.21 -5.93
N ALA A 63 12.46 -6.94 -5.07
CA ALA A 63 11.22 -7.71 -4.99
C ALA A 63 10.44 -7.73 -6.31
N ARG A 64 10.47 -6.63 -7.08
CA ARG A 64 9.83 -6.56 -8.41
C ARG A 64 10.31 -7.61 -9.41
N PHE A 65 11.54 -8.13 -9.25
CA PHE A 65 12.11 -9.15 -10.13
C PHE A 65 11.81 -10.58 -9.67
N SER A 66 11.05 -10.73 -8.57
CA SER A 66 10.64 -12.04 -8.08
C SER A 66 9.70 -12.72 -9.07
N PRO A 67 9.84 -14.03 -9.34
CA PRO A 67 8.99 -14.77 -10.26
C PRO A 67 7.49 -14.57 -10.03
N ILE A 68 7.06 -14.46 -8.77
CA ILE A 68 5.64 -14.28 -8.43
C ILE A 68 5.06 -12.96 -8.98
N MET A 69 5.89 -11.92 -9.14
CA MET A 69 5.40 -10.60 -9.57
C MET A 69 4.88 -10.61 -11.01
N THR A 70 5.35 -11.54 -11.85
CA THR A 70 4.76 -11.78 -13.17
C THR A 70 3.29 -12.21 -13.02
N ARG A 71 3.00 -13.13 -12.09
CA ARG A 71 1.63 -13.59 -11.82
C ARG A 71 0.78 -12.53 -11.15
N VAL A 72 1.36 -11.74 -10.24
CA VAL A 72 0.65 -10.59 -9.63
C VAL A 72 0.22 -9.59 -10.68
N ARG A 73 1.08 -9.29 -11.67
CA ARG A 73 0.72 -8.44 -12.80
C ARG A 73 -0.39 -9.04 -13.64
N GLU A 74 -0.25 -10.29 -14.07
CA GLU A 74 -1.28 -10.97 -14.87
C GLU A 74 -2.65 -10.98 -14.16
N PHE A 75 -2.63 -11.22 -12.85
CA PHE A 75 -3.83 -11.17 -12.01
C PHE A 75 -4.43 -9.76 -11.94
N ALA A 76 -3.61 -8.72 -11.76
CA ALA A 76 -4.05 -7.33 -11.76
C ALA A 76 -4.60 -6.90 -13.13
N ASP A 77 -3.95 -7.29 -14.23
CA ASP A 77 -4.39 -6.96 -15.60
C ASP A 77 -5.73 -7.65 -15.93
N ALA A 78 -6.00 -8.80 -15.32
CA ALA A 78 -7.29 -9.49 -15.39
C ALA A 78 -8.40 -8.88 -14.50
N GLY A 79 -8.11 -7.79 -13.78
CA GLY A 79 -9.05 -7.10 -12.89
C GLY A 79 -9.07 -7.64 -11.44
N GLY A 80 -8.15 -8.54 -11.11
CA GLY A 80 -8.04 -9.10 -9.76
C GLY A 80 -7.60 -8.04 -8.73
N PRO A 81 -8.15 -8.05 -7.49
CA PRO A 81 -7.83 -7.05 -6.48
C PRO A 81 -6.46 -7.29 -5.82
N VAL A 82 -5.57 -6.29 -5.89
CA VAL A 82 -4.23 -6.32 -5.31
C VAL A 82 -4.03 -5.15 -4.35
N ILE A 83 -3.60 -5.42 -3.13
CA ILE A 83 -3.26 -4.39 -2.14
C ILE A 83 -1.80 -4.47 -1.71
N GLY A 84 -1.11 -3.33 -1.72
CA GLY A 84 0.25 -3.21 -1.18
C GLY A 84 0.24 -2.42 0.13
N ILE A 85 0.77 -3.01 1.20
CA ILE A 85 0.79 -2.40 2.54
C ILE A 85 2.21 -1.97 2.88
N CYS A 86 2.43 -0.69 3.21
CA CYS A 86 3.74 -0.14 3.55
C CYS A 86 4.83 -0.50 2.52
N ASN A 87 5.66 -1.52 2.77
CA ASN A 87 6.64 -2.06 1.81
C ASN A 87 6.00 -2.52 0.50
N GLY A 88 4.83 -3.15 0.58
CA GLY A 88 4.07 -3.57 -0.60
C GLY A 88 3.71 -2.41 -1.51
N PHE A 89 3.50 -1.19 -0.97
CA PHE A 89 3.29 0.00 -1.79
C PHE A 89 4.52 0.32 -2.64
N GLN A 90 5.71 0.26 -2.03
CA GLN A 90 6.98 0.49 -2.72
C GLN A 90 7.18 -0.55 -3.83
N VAL A 91 6.86 -1.83 -3.56
CA VAL A 91 6.89 -2.89 -4.57
C VAL A 91 5.94 -2.61 -5.73
N LEU A 92 4.72 -2.16 -5.48
CA LEU A 92 3.75 -1.83 -6.53
C LEU A 92 4.21 -0.67 -7.41
N LEU A 93 4.82 0.36 -6.83
CA LEU A 93 5.39 1.50 -7.57
C LEU A 93 6.60 1.08 -8.40
N GLU A 94 7.54 0.33 -7.80
CA GLU A 94 8.73 -0.16 -8.49
C GLU A 94 8.40 -1.17 -9.60
N ALA A 95 7.31 -1.92 -9.44
CA ALA A 95 6.74 -2.77 -10.47
C ALA A 95 5.97 -1.98 -11.53
N GLY A 96 5.64 -0.70 -11.35
CA GLY A 96 4.81 0.06 -12.29
C GLY A 96 3.38 -0.46 -12.37
N LEU A 97 2.87 -1.04 -11.28
CA LEU A 97 1.43 -1.32 -11.10
C LEU A 97 0.70 -0.10 -10.50
N LEU A 98 1.45 0.81 -9.88
CA LEU A 98 1.03 2.13 -9.43
C LEU A 98 1.98 3.20 -9.97
N GLU A 99 1.47 4.43 -10.09
CA GLU A 99 2.23 5.57 -10.59
C GLU A 99 2.90 6.36 -9.44
N GLY A 100 4.12 6.84 -9.69
CA GLY A 100 4.91 7.64 -8.75
C GLY A 100 6.05 6.87 -8.10
N ALA A 101 6.56 7.40 -7.00
CA ALA A 101 7.64 6.83 -6.21
C ALA A 101 7.49 7.21 -4.73
N LEU A 102 8.14 6.45 -3.85
CA LEU A 102 8.30 6.80 -2.45
C LEU A 102 9.75 7.19 -2.19
N LEU A 103 9.93 8.36 -1.58
CA LEU A 103 11.21 8.90 -1.19
C LEU A 103 11.39 8.78 0.32
N SER A 104 12.61 9.02 0.79
CA SER A 104 12.86 9.21 2.22
C SER A 104 11.97 10.31 2.79
N ASN A 105 11.50 10.11 4.02
CA ASN A 105 10.70 11.09 4.74
C ASN A 105 11.43 12.45 4.76
N ARG A 106 10.69 13.56 4.63
CA ARG A 106 11.24 14.93 4.56
C ARG A 106 12.23 15.28 5.68
N ARG A 107 12.08 14.69 6.86
CA ARG A 107 12.97 14.90 8.03
C ARG A 107 14.07 13.84 8.19
N LEU A 108 14.18 12.90 7.24
CA LEU A 108 15.13 11.78 7.23
C LEU A 108 15.10 10.94 8.52
N LYS A 109 13.92 10.84 9.14
CA LYS A 109 13.68 10.04 10.34
C LYS A 109 12.64 8.97 10.05
N PHE A 110 12.83 7.80 10.66
CA PHE A 110 11.79 6.80 10.77
C PHE A 110 10.62 7.36 11.58
N LEU A 111 9.40 7.14 11.10
CA LEU A 111 8.17 7.56 11.77
C LEU A 111 7.41 6.32 12.22
N CYS A 112 7.18 6.20 13.53
CA CYS A 112 6.26 5.24 14.13
C CYS A 112 5.27 6.01 15.01
N GLN A 113 4.06 6.24 14.51
CA GLN A 113 3.03 7.03 15.22
C GLN A 113 1.65 6.82 14.61
N HIS A 114 0.60 7.22 15.33
CA HIS A 114 -0.74 7.33 14.78
C HIS A 114 -0.93 8.65 14.04
N VAL A 115 -1.53 8.59 12.86
CA VAL A 115 -1.85 9.75 12.01
C VAL A 115 -3.32 9.75 11.63
N HIS A 116 -3.82 10.90 11.22
CA HIS A 116 -5.17 11.00 10.67
C HIS A 116 -5.09 11.08 9.15
N VAL A 117 -5.95 10.32 8.50
CA VAL A 117 -6.12 10.40 7.04
C VAL A 117 -7.58 10.57 6.68
N ARG A 118 -7.82 11.35 5.64
CA ARG A 118 -9.13 11.57 5.08
C ARG A 118 -9.30 10.68 3.87
N VAL A 119 -10.43 9.96 3.83
CA VAL A 119 -10.84 9.15 2.69
C VAL A 119 -11.30 10.08 1.58
N GLU A 120 -10.62 10.02 0.44
CA GLU A 120 -10.95 10.82 -0.75
C GLU A 120 -11.85 10.03 -1.71
N GLN A 121 -11.67 8.71 -1.80
CA GLN A 121 -12.36 7.84 -2.76
C GLN A 121 -12.73 6.48 -2.17
N THR A 122 -13.92 5.98 -2.51
CA THR A 122 -14.53 4.76 -1.95
C THR A 122 -14.88 3.72 -3.02
N ASP A 123 -14.56 3.98 -4.27
CA ASP A 123 -14.86 3.15 -5.45
C ASP A 123 -13.74 2.16 -5.77
N THR A 124 -13.19 1.53 -4.72
CA THR A 124 -12.27 0.39 -4.83
C THR A 124 -12.77 -0.76 -3.95
N PRO A 125 -12.38 -2.02 -4.23
CA PRO A 125 -12.73 -3.15 -3.37
C PRO A 125 -12.30 -2.99 -1.91
N PHE A 126 -11.33 -2.11 -1.63
CA PHE A 126 -10.73 -1.93 -0.32
C PHE A 126 -11.23 -0.70 0.44
N THR A 127 -11.86 0.26 -0.25
CA THR A 127 -12.40 1.49 0.36
C THR A 127 -13.93 1.59 0.29
N CYS A 128 -14.61 0.60 -0.28
CA CYS A 128 -16.08 0.60 -0.44
C CYS A 128 -16.88 0.56 0.86
N GLY A 129 -16.26 0.16 1.98
CA GLY A 129 -16.87 0.21 3.31
C GLY A 129 -16.74 1.56 4.02
N ALA A 130 -15.99 2.52 3.46
CA ALA A 130 -15.77 3.83 4.05
C ALA A 130 -16.69 4.90 3.42
N ALA A 131 -16.72 6.10 4.01
CA ALA A 131 -17.40 7.26 3.45
C ALA A 131 -16.40 8.31 2.95
N VAL A 132 -16.68 8.95 1.82
CA VAL A 132 -15.88 10.10 1.34
C VAL A 132 -15.90 11.21 2.39
N GLY A 133 -14.73 11.72 2.75
CA GLY A 133 -14.54 12.71 3.81
C GLY A 133 -14.41 12.11 5.22
N GLN A 134 -14.59 10.80 5.39
CA GLN A 134 -14.35 10.13 6.66
C GLN A 134 -12.89 10.30 7.09
N VAL A 135 -12.67 10.65 8.35
CA VAL A 135 -11.35 10.72 8.96
C VAL A 135 -11.09 9.40 9.69
N LEU A 136 -10.00 8.73 9.32
CA LEU A 136 -9.51 7.52 9.94
C LEU A 136 -8.24 7.83 10.74
N LYS A 137 -8.12 7.24 11.92
CA LYS A 137 -6.89 7.27 12.71
C LYS A 137 -6.15 5.96 12.51
N LEU A 138 -5.02 6.01 11.81
CA LEU A 138 -4.29 4.82 11.40
C LEU A 138 -2.82 4.94 11.83
N PRO A 139 -2.19 3.85 12.27
CA PRO A 139 -0.77 3.84 12.59
C PRO A 139 0.10 3.83 11.32
N ILE A 140 1.30 4.39 11.39
CA ILE A 140 2.33 4.35 10.34
C ILE A 140 3.65 3.88 10.93
N ALA A 141 4.44 3.14 10.15
CA ALA A 141 5.80 2.72 10.49
C ALA A 141 6.67 2.69 9.22
N HIS A 142 7.36 3.78 8.91
CA HIS A 142 8.18 3.86 7.69
C HIS A 142 9.31 4.91 7.76
N GLY A 143 10.43 4.63 7.07
CA GLY A 143 11.50 5.59 6.78
C GLY A 143 11.37 6.26 5.40
N GLU A 144 10.70 5.59 4.47
CA GLU A 144 10.56 5.97 3.06
C GLU A 144 9.08 5.94 2.63
N GLY A 145 8.28 6.86 3.17
CA GLY A 145 6.85 6.96 2.85
C GLY A 145 6.45 8.26 2.15
N ASN A 146 7.43 9.08 1.75
CA ASN A 146 7.17 10.37 1.12
C ASN A 146 6.79 10.18 -0.35
N TYR A 147 5.49 10.21 -0.66
CA TYR A 147 4.98 10.05 -2.02
C TYR A 147 5.39 11.23 -2.90
N TYR A 148 5.96 10.91 -4.06
CA TYR A 148 6.40 11.87 -5.06
C TYR A 148 6.07 11.36 -6.45
N ALA A 149 5.68 12.28 -7.33
CA ALA A 149 5.53 12.01 -8.75
C ALA A 149 5.77 13.31 -9.53
N ALA A 150 6.02 13.20 -10.84
CA ALA A 150 6.16 14.38 -11.69
C ALA A 150 4.83 15.16 -11.73
N PRO A 151 4.85 16.51 -11.87
CA PRO A 151 3.63 17.33 -11.84
C PRO A 151 2.52 16.86 -12.79
N GLU A 152 2.89 16.38 -13.97
CA GLU A 152 1.99 15.80 -14.96
C GLU A 152 1.33 14.50 -14.47
N THR A 153 2.09 13.62 -13.82
CA THR A 153 1.58 12.39 -13.21
C THR A 153 0.61 12.73 -12.08
N VAL A 154 0.96 13.71 -11.23
CA VAL A 154 0.09 14.16 -10.13
C VAL A 154 -1.22 14.73 -10.68
N ALA A 155 -1.16 15.57 -11.70
CA ALA A 155 -2.36 16.10 -12.34
C ALA A 155 -3.24 14.99 -12.92
N ALA A 156 -2.63 13.97 -13.53
CA ALA A 156 -3.34 12.82 -14.08
C ALA A 156 -4.03 11.97 -12.99
N ILE A 157 -3.32 11.60 -11.92
CA ILE A 157 -3.91 10.81 -10.82
C ILE A 157 -5.02 11.58 -10.10
N GLU A 158 -4.90 12.90 -9.97
CA GLU A 158 -5.94 13.75 -9.39
C GLU A 158 -7.18 13.81 -10.30
N ALA A 159 -6.98 14.07 -11.60
CA ALA A 159 -8.06 14.12 -12.58
C ALA A 159 -8.82 12.78 -12.69
N ASN A 160 -8.08 11.67 -12.61
CA ASN A 160 -8.63 10.32 -12.63
C ASN A 160 -9.19 9.86 -11.29
N ARG A 161 -9.14 10.71 -10.24
CA ARG A 161 -9.61 10.39 -8.88
C ARG A 161 -8.95 9.12 -8.32
N GLN A 162 -7.64 9.02 -8.49
CA GLN A 162 -6.84 7.87 -8.05
C GLN A 162 -6.22 8.06 -6.67
N VAL A 163 -6.37 9.23 -6.05
CA VAL A 163 -5.94 9.45 -4.65
C VAL A 163 -6.99 8.87 -3.71
N LEU A 164 -6.63 7.86 -2.93
CA LEU A 164 -7.55 7.21 -1.98
C LEU A 164 -7.56 7.89 -0.61
N PHE A 165 -6.39 8.32 -0.15
CA PHE A 165 -6.20 8.87 1.18
C PHE A 165 -5.28 10.09 1.15
N ARG A 166 -5.58 11.07 2.00
CA ARG A 166 -4.67 12.18 2.30
C ARG A 166 -4.41 12.31 3.79
N TYR A 167 -3.17 12.60 4.16
CA TYR A 167 -2.85 13.04 5.52
C TYR A 167 -3.61 14.32 5.86
N CYS A 168 -4.23 14.33 7.03
CA CYS A 168 -5.06 15.43 7.49
C CYS A 168 -4.97 15.59 9.01
N ALA A 169 -5.49 16.69 9.54
CA ALA A 169 -5.71 16.86 10.97
C ALA A 169 -6.96 16.08 11.42
N ALA A 170 -7.17 16.00 12.74
CA ALA A 170 -8.30 15.26 13.31
C ALA A 170 -9.69 15.78 12.87
N ASP A 171 -9.77 17.04 12.45
CA ASP A 171 -10.97 17.68 11.89
C ASP A 171 -11.11 17.46 10.37
N GLY A 172 -10.20 16.73 9.74
CA GLY A 172 -10.17 16.46 8.31
C GLY A 172 -9.50 17.54 7.47
N ALA A 173 -8.92 18.59 8.07
CA ALA A 173 -8.21 19.63 7.32
C ALA A 173 -6.87 19.10 6.77
N VAL A 174 -6.66 19.22 5.46
CA VAL A 174 -5.40 18.87 4.81
C VAL A 174 -4.45 20.06 4.87
N SER A 175 -3.27 19.85 5.43
CA SER A 175 -2.24 20.89 5.56
C SER A 175 -0.85 20.27 5.58
N ASP A 176 0.18 21.07 5.30
CA ASP A 176 1.57 20.60 5.40
C ASP A 176 1.95 20.19 6.83
N ALA A 177 1.33 20.82 7.84
CA ALA A 177 1.55 20.49 9.24
C ALA A 177 1.01 19.10 9.62
N ALA A 178 -0.08 18.67 8.98
CA ALA A 178 -0.66 17.34 9.17
C ALA A 178 0.05 16.25 8.36
N ASN A 179 0.92 16.62 7.42
CA ASN A 179 1.65 15.69 6.56
C ASN A 179 2.96 15.26 7.24
N PRO A 180 3.02 14.04 7.81
CA PRO A 180 4.10 13.63 8.69
C PRO A 180 5.41 13.38 7.92
N ASN A 181 5.31 12.97 6.66
CA ASN A 181 6.43 12.47 5.86
C ASN A 181 6.81 13.38 4.69
N GLY A 182 5.98 14.39 4.39
CA GLY A 182 6.24 15.38 3.33
C GLY A 182 5.71 14.99 1.96
N SER A 183 4.84 13.97 1.88
CA SER A 183 4.23 13.51 0.63
C SER A 183 3.60 14.65 -0.17
N LEU A 184 3.81 14.66 -1.48
CA LEU A 184 3.23 15.66 -2.37
C LEU A 184 1.70 15.66 -2.28
N ALA A 185 1.10 16.85 -2.17
CA ALA A 185 -0.33 17.05 -1.97
C ALA A 185 -0.93 16.25 -0.77
N ALA A 186 -0.09 15.95 0.23
CA ALA A 186 -0.42 15.11 1.38
C ALA A 186 -0.97 13.71 1.02
N ILE A 187 -0.64 13.19 -0.16
CA ILE A 187 -1.10 11.88 -0.63
C ILE A 187 -0.54 10.78 0.29
N ALA A 188 -1.43 9.96 0.84
CA ALA A 188 -1.09 8.83 1.70
C ALA A 188 -1.36 7.47 1.04
N GLY A 189 -2.19 7.43 0.00
CA GLY A 189 -2.44 6.23 -0.79
C GLY A 189 -3.13 6.53 -2.11
N VAL A 190 -2.86 5.69 -3.10
CA VAL A 190 -3.36 5.79 -4.48
C VAL A 190 -3.87 4.44 -4.99
N CYS A 191 -4.61 4.45 -6.10
CA CYS A 191 -4.98 3.25 -6.87
C CYS A 191 -4.54 3.36 -8.34
N ASN A 192 -4.55 2.24 -9.05
CA ASN A 192 -4.38 2.23 -10.51
C ASN A 192 -5.65 2.76 -11.22
N ALA A 193 -5.55 2.99 -12.54
CA ALA A 193 -6.67 3.50 -13.34
C ALA A 193 -7.86 2.53 -13.39
N ALA A 194 -7.61 1.22 -13.31
CA ALA A 194 -8.65 0.19 -13.27
C ALA A 194 -9.26 -0.02 -11.87
N ARG A 195 -8.75 0.67 -10.84
CA ARG A 195 -9.24 0.68 -9.44
C ARG A 195 -9.22 -0.67 -8.71
N ASN A 196 -8.51 -1.65 -9.24
CA ASN A 196 -8.33 -2.97 -8.61
C ASN A 196 -6.98 -3.11 -7.90
N VAL A 197 -6.00 -2.26 -8.21
CA VAL A 197 -4.72 -2.22 -7.49
C VAL A 197 -4.69 -0.97 -6.63
N ASN A 198 -4.45 -1.12 -5.34
CA ASN A 198 -4.32 0.01 -4.44
C ASN A 198 -3.22 -0.19 -3.40
N THR A 199 -2.94 0.89 -2.67
CA THR A 199 -2.04 0.88 -1.53
C THR A 199 -2.78 1.23 -0.25
N ASP A 200 -2.28 0.66 0.83
CA ASP A 200 -2.45 1.21 2.16
C ASP A 200 -1.09 1.65 2.73
N GLY A 201 -0.94 2.95 2.98
CA GLY A 201 0.28 3.53 3.55
C GLY A 201 0.42 3.32 5.06
N PHE A 202 -0.55 2.63 5.68
CA PHE A 202 -0.69 2.52 7.12
C PHE A 202 -0.34 1.11 7.61
N TRP A 203 0.11 1.01 8.85
CA TRP A 203 0.46 -0.25 9.48
C TRP A 203 0.35 -0.19 11.00
N TYR A 204 -0.16 -1.27 11.61
CA TYR A 204 -0.37 -1.44 13.05
C TYR A 204 0.78 -2.25 13.69
N ASP A 205 1.56 -1.64 14.59
CA ASP A 205 2.74 -2.24 15.25
C ASP A 205 2.41 -3.16 16.43
N GLY A 206 1.23 -3.78 16.48
CA GLY A 206 0.95 -4.81 17.48
C GLY A 206 0.99 -4.40 18.96
N GLU A 207 1.32 -3.16 19.32
CA GLU A 207 1.42 -2.77 20.73
C GLU A 207 0.01 -2.57 21.35
N PRO A 208 -0.22 -3.09 22.56
CA PRO A 208 -1.52 -3.10 23.25
C PRO A 208 -2.00 -1.75 23.75
#